data_AF-A0A2M7FRC5-F1
#
_entry.id   AF-A0A2M7FRC5-F1
#
_cell.length_a   1.000
_cell.length_b   1.000
_cell.length_c   1.000
_cell.angle_alpha   90.00
_cell.angle_beta   90.00
_cell.angle_gamma   90.00
#
_symmetry.space_group_name_H-M   'P 1'
#
loop_
_entity.id
_entity.type
_entity.pdbx_description
1 polymer ?
#
loop_
_entity_poly.entity_id
_entity_poly.type
_entity_poly.pdbx_seq_one_letter_code
_entity_poly.pdbx_strand_id
1 'polypeptide(L)'
;MVLTGLAGNHLSYPIFLNIDFLFGGIFAMLALQFFGLWPGVLAAALIASYTFVLWKHPYAIVIMSAEVAVVGALMTRRKMGMVLADTLYWVVAGLPLVYLFYRFVLKVPDSSVWIIAVKQAVNGIAATMLARLIYSSLGVGLQCWQRSMSEVMSNLLVLFVVLPSLLILGVSSREDFEHVDGDLRQGLIEHASNTKALFQHWVKARKDAVLELATVANTMPAAQFNERLELLRKADANILRIGRRDKDSVVLAYSPLIDESGNRNVGKKFPERPYIASLRQSGQPMLAEVVMGRIDKPEPVAILLAPVLKQGQFDGYVNAVLKLDAIQDMLKHGVQDRYALFTLLDQNGNVVLSNRPGQTMMKPLQREKRGALTPLGGGLMQWLPE
;
A
#
# COMPACT_ATOMS: atom_id res chain seq x y z
N MET A 1 20.41 34.97 16.17
CA MET A 1 19.30 34.62 15.26
C MET A 1 19.59 33.35 14.47
N VAL A 2 20.75 33.23 13.80
CA VAL A 2 21.09 32.00 13.05
C VAL A 2 21.17 30.76 13.96
N LEU A 3 21.90 30.82 15.08
CA LEU A 3 21.99 29.69 16.04
C LEU A 3 20.62 29.29 16.60
N THR A 4 19.78 30.26 16.93
CA THR A 4 18.41 30.04 17.42
C THR A 4 17.49 29.48 16.33
N GLY A 5 17.67 29.90 15.08
CA GLY A 5 16.95 29.35 13.92
C GLY A 5 17.33 27.90 13.62
N LEU A 6 18.62 27.56 13.74
CA LEU A 6 19.10 26.18 13.62
C LEU A 6 18.53 25.30 14.74
N ALA A 7 18.53 25.78 15.99
CA ALA A 7 17.90 25.07 17.12
C ALA A 7 16.38 24.92 16.93
N GLY A 8 15.71 25.93 16.38
CA GLY A 8 14.28 25.86 16.05
C GLY A 8 13.96 24.80 14.99
N ASN A 9 14.83 24.62 13.99
CA ASN A 9 14.66 23.55 13.00
C ASN A 9 14.89 22.14 13.59
N HIS A 10 15.62 22.03 14.70
CA HIS A 10 15.79 20.77 15.43
C HIS A 10 14.58 20.42 16.31
N LEU A 11 13.82 21.42 16.79
CA LEU A 11 12.61 21.24 17.62
C LEU A 11 11.34 21.01 16.79
N SER A 12 11.48 20.70 15.51
CA SER A 12 10.40 20.62 14.54
C SER A 12 9.20 19.83 15.09
N TYR A 13 8.00 20.44 15.09
CA TYR A 13 6.80 19.86 15.68
C TYR A 13 5.88 19.28 14.59
N PRO A 14 5.44 18.02 14.69
CA PRO A 14 4.54 17.42 13.72
C PRO A 14 3.13 17.98 13.91
N ILE A 15 2.75 18.95 13.07
CA ILE A 15 1.42 19.58 13.18
C ILE A 15 0.35 18.66 12.57
N PHE A 16 0.62 18.06 11.42
CA PHE A 16 -0.31 17.25 10.63
C PHE A 16 0.47 16.15 9.87
N LEU A 17 -0.07 14.96 9.53
CA LEU A 17 0.57 13.89 8.69
C LEU A 17 2.11 13.72 8.72
N ASN A 18 2.79 13.74 9.88
CA ASN A 18 4.27 13.76 9.96
C ASN A 18 4.95 14.91 9.17
N ILE A 19 4.19 15.99 8.95
CA ILE A 19 4.60 17.23 8.37
C ILE A 19 5.06 18.14 9.52
N ASP A 20 6.37 18.20 9.69
CA ASP A 20 6.95 19.06 10.71
C ASP A 20 6.89 20.54 10.33
N PHE A 21 6.58 21.37 11.32
CA PHE A 21 6.72 22.82 11.27
C PHE A 21 8.16 23.22 11.59
N LEU A 22 8.78 24.02 10.72
CA LEU A 22 10.15 24.46 10.88
C LEU A 22 10.20 25.85 11.50
N PHE A 23 10.54 25.93 12.79
CA PHE A 23 10.61 27.20 13.50
C PHE A 23 11.72 28.14 13.02
N GLY A 24 12.69 27.65 12.24
CA GLY A 24 13.81 28.45 11.74
C GLY A 24 13.38 29.63 10.86
N GLY A 25 12.27 29.50 10.12
CA GLY A 25 11.72 30.58 9.29
C GLY A 25 11.42 31.85 10.09
N ILE A 26 11.00 31.70 11.36
CA ILE A 26 10.71 32.83 12.27
C ILE A 26 11.97 33.67 12.46
N PHE A 27 13.11 33.02 12.69
CA PHE A 27 14.38 33.71 12.96
C PHE A 27 15.00 34.30 11.69
N ALA A 28 14.76 33.71 10.52
CA ALA A 28 15.16 34.29 9.24
C ALA A 28 14.40 35.61 8.97
N MET A 29 13.09 35.60 9.20
CA MET A 29 12.23 36.78 9.08
C MET A 29 12.51 37.84 10.14
N LEU A 30 12.87 37.45 11.36
CA LEU A 30 13.37 38.38 12.38
C LEU A 30 14.71 39.01 11.96
N ALA A 31 15.64 38.23 11.39
CA ALA A 31 16.92 38.75 10.94
C ALA A 31 16.74 39.80 9.83
N LEU A 32 15.80 39.57 8.91
CA LEU A 32 15.41 40.54 7.91
C LEU A 32 14.91 41.86 8.53
N GLN A 33 14.08 41.78 9.58
CA GLN A 33 13.52 42.98 10.23
C GLN A 33 14.55 43.79 11.04
N PHE A 34 15.50 43.12 11.71
CA PHE A 34 16.51 43.81 12.53
C PHE A 34 17.75 44.27 11.76
N PHE A 35 18.17 43.51 10.75
CA PHE A 35 19.45 43.72 10.08
C PHE A 35 19.31 44.06 8.58
N GLY A 36 18.09 44.05 8.04
CA GLY A 36 17.81 44.38 6.65
C GLY A 36 18.03 43.22 5.66
N LEU A 37 17.92 43.52 4.37
CA LEU A 37 17.80 42.54 3.29
C LEU A 37 18.99 41.56 3.22
N TRP A 38 20.21 42.07 3.07
CA TRP A 38 21.38 41.22 2.83
C TRP A 38 21.72 40.31 4.00
N PRO A 39 21.77 40.79 5.26
CA PRO A 39 21.98 39.91 6.41
C PRO A 39 20.81 38.95 6.64
N GLY A 40 19.58 39.36 6.33
CA GLY A 40 18.39 38.51 6.40
C GLY A 40 18.45 37.32 5.45
N VAL A 41 18.79 37.55 4.18
CA VAL A 41 18.94 36.48 3.17
C VAL A 41 20.06 35.51 3.53
N LEU A 42 21.19 36.02 4.03
CA LEU A 42 22.31 35.18 4.47
C LEU A 42 21.92 34.34 5.69
N ALA A 43 21.18 34.91 6.64
CA ALA A 43 20.63 34.16 7.77
C ALA A 43 19.65 33.08 7.31
N ALA A 44 18.79 33.37 6.33
CA ALA A 44 17.83 32.41 5.76
C ALA A 44 18.55 31.21 5.12
N ALA A 45 19.57 31.46 4.30
CA ALA A 45 20.36 30.42 3.66
C ALA A 45 21.07 29.51 4.68
N LEU A 46 21.65 30.09 5.74
CA LEU A 46 22.32 29.36 6.82
C LEU A 46 21.34 28.57 7.70
N ILE A 47 20.14 29.09 7.96
CA ILE A 47 19.13 28.37 8.74
C ILE A 47 18.56 27.21 7.90
N ALA A 48 18.29 27.45 6.62
CA ALA A 48 17.75 26.47 5.71
C ALA A 48 18.76 25.39 5.32
N SER A 49 20.08 25.62 5.44
CA SER A 49 21.08 24.59 5.16
C SER A 49 20.92 23.34 6.02
N TYR A 50 20.33 23.45 7.21
CA TYR A 50 19.99 22.30 8.05
C TYR A 50 18.95 21.37 7.40
N THR A 51 18.04 21.90 6.56
CA THR A 51 17.08 21.08 5.82
C THR A 51 17.75 20.16 4.81
N PHE A 52 18.98 20.45 4.37
CA PHE A 52 19.74 19.52 3.54
C PHE A 52 20.11 18.24 4.32
N VAL A 53 20.38 18.36 5.62
CA VAL A 53 20.63 17.21 6.49
C VAL A 53 19.34 16.43 6.74
N LEU A 54 18.23 17.13 6.95
CA LEU A 54 16.93 16.52 7.27
C LEU A 54 16.28 15.85 6.05
N TRP A 55 16.29 16.52 4.90
CA TRP A 55 15.54 16.11 3.70
C TRP A 55 16.44 15.61 2.56
N LYS A 56 17.77 15.61 2.76
CA LYS A 56 18.78 15.14 1.79
C LYS A 56 18.76 15.82 0.42
N HIS A 57 18.07 16.95 0.29
CA HIS A 57 17.98 17.72 -0.96
C HIS A 57 18.04 19.24 -0.71
N PRO A 58 18.63 20.04 -1.63
CA PRO A 58 18.93 21.45 -1.37
C PRO A 58 17.79 22.43 -1.70
N TYR A 59 16.68 21.98 -2.31
CA TYR A 59 15.66 22.87 -2.88
C TYR A 59 14.98 23.78 -1.84
N ALA A 60 14.80 23.29 -0.62
CA ALA A 60 14.27 24.08 0.48
C ALA A 60 15.15 25.30 0.81
N ILE A 61 16.47 25.21 0.63
CA ILE A 61 17.39 26.35 0.80
C ILE A 61 17.07 27.44 -0.22
N VAL A 62 16.87 27.04 -1.48
CA VAL A 62 16.56 27.97 -2.57
C VAL A 62 15.22 28.66 -2.31
N ILE A 63 14.19 27.87 -1.98
CA ILE A 63 12.83 28.38 -1.75
C ILE A 63 12.80 29.32 -0.54
N MET A 64 13.39 28.95 0.60
CA MET A 64 13.37 29.78 1.81
C MET A 64 14.28 31.02 1.70
N SER A 65 15.39 30.92 0.96
CA SER A 65 16.24 32.10 0.71
C SER A 65 15.57 33.09 -0.25
N ALA A 66 14.88 32.57 -1.28
CA ALA A 66 14.12 33.37 -2.22
C ALA A 66 12.93 34.06 -1.53
N GLU A 67 12.26 33.39 -0.60
CA GLU A 67 11.21 33.96 0.25
C GLU A 67 11.69 35.23 0.94
N VAL A 68 12.75 35.14 1.75
CA VAL A 68 13.30 36.29 2.50
C VAL A 68 13.80 37.39 1.57
N ALA A 69 14.38 37.05 0.42
CA ALA A 69 14.84 38.03 -0.56
C ALA A 69 13.68 38.82 -1.19
N VAL A 70 12.62 38.13 -1.62
CA VAL A 70 11.44 38.75 -2.25
C VAL A 70 10.67 39.56 -1.24
N VAL A 71 10.42 39.02 -0.04
CA VAL A 71 9.74 39.73 1.05
C VAL A 71 10.50 41.00 1.42
N GLY A 72 11.81 40.91 1.63
CA GLY A 72 12.64 42.07 1.93
C GLY A 72 12.64 43.10 0.80
N ALA A 73 12.72 42.68 -0.46
CA ALA A 73 12.66 43.59 -1.60
C ALA A 73 11.31 44.32 -1.71
N LEU A 74 10.19 43.62 -1.49
CA LEU A 74 8.85 44.20 -1.49
C LEU A 74 8.65 45.18 -0.32
N MET A 75 9.17 44.84 0.86
CA MET A 75 9.15 45.76 2.01
C MET A 75 9.95 47.03 1.73
N THR A 76 11.18 46.92 1.20
CA THR A 76 12.04 48.09 0.96
C THR A 76 11.57 48.93 -0.23
N ARG A 77 11.15 48.32 -1.35
CA ARG A 77 10.84 49.04 -2.59
C ARG A 77 9.38 49.46 -2.72
N ARG A 78 8.44 48.68 -2.17
CA ARG A 78 7.00 48.91 -2.31
C ARG A 78 6.33 49.31 -0.99
N LYS A 79 7.08 49.37 0.13
CA LYS A 79 6.57 49.65 1.48
C LYS A 79 5.39 48.74 1.87
N MET A 80 5.37 47.52 1.34
CA MET A 80 4.33 46.55 1.63
C MET A 80 4.48 45.98 3.03
N GLY A 81 3.35 45.66 3.68
CA GLY A 81 3.35 44.92 4.93
C GLY A 81 4.01 43.55 4.76
N MET A 82 4.81 43.15 5.75
CA MET A 82 5.63 41.93 5.68
C MET A 82 4.81 40.66 5.39
N VAL A 83 3.68 40.48 6.10
CA VAL A 83 2.80 39.30 5.94
C VAL A 83 2.15 39.28 4.55
N LEU A 84 1.78 40.45 4.02
CA LEU A 84 1.21 40.56 2.67
C LEU A 84 2.25 40.25 1.59
N ALA A 85 3.47 40.74 1.75
CA ALA A 85 4.59 40.46 0.84
C ALA A 85 4.92 38.96 0.81
N ASP A 86 4.88 38.31 1.97
CA ASP A 86 5.13 36.87 2.09
C ASP A 86 4.01 36.01 1.50
N THR A 87 2.76 36.38 1.78
CA THR A 87 1.59 35.73 1.16
C THR A 87 1.65 35.82 -0.38
N LEU A 88 2.02 36.98 -0.92
CA LEU A 88 2.18 37.18 -2.35
C LEU A 88 3.32 36.33 -2.93
N TYR A 89 4.45 36.25 -2.22
CA TYR A 89 5.55 35.38 -2.60
C TYR A 89 5.08 33.93 -2.72
N TRP A 90 4.41 33.39 -1.70
CA TRP A 90 3.96 32.00 -1.73
C TRP A 90 2.97 31.71 -2.85
N VAL A 91 2.00 32.60 -3.10
CA VAL A 91 1.00 32.41 -4.16
C VAL A 91 1.62 32.51 -5.56
N VAL A 92 2.53 33.45 -5.79
CA VAL A 92 3.03 33.78 -7.15
C VAL A 92 4.33 33.05 -7.50
N ALA A 93 5.20 32.82 -6.52
CA ALA A 93 6.54 32.28 -6.74
C ALA A 93 6.80 30.99 -5.95
N GLY A 94 6.49 30.97 -4.65
CA GLY A 94 6.78 29.84 -3.76
C GLY A 94 6.10 28.54 -4.21
N LEU A 95 4.77 28.56 -4.41
CA LEU A 95 4.02 27.39 -4.87
C LEU A 95 4.51 26.87 -6.25
N PRO A 96 4.66 27.71 -7.29
CA PRO A 96 5.26 27.28 -8.56
C PRO A 96 6.68 26.72 -8.42
N LEU A 97 7.50 27.32 -7.56
CA LEU A 97 8.89 26.90 -7.35
C LEU A 97 8.97 25.53 -6.65
N VAL A 98 8.11 25.30 -5.65
CA VAL A 98 7.96 23.97 -5.01
C VAL A 98 7.50 22.95 -6.05
N TYR A 99 6.46 23.29 -6.83
CA TYR A 99 5.95 22.39 -7.87
C TYR A 99 7.06 22.03 -8.88
N LEU A 100 7.81 23.02 -9.37
CA LEU A 100 8.90 22.82 -10.31
C LEU A 100 9.96 21.85 -9.76
N PHE A 101 10.48 22.11 -8.56
CA PHE A 101 11.56 21.29 -7.99
C PHE A 101 11.08 19.89 -7.60
N TYR A 102 9.93 19.78 -6.94
CA TYR A 102 9.47 18.50 -6.41
C TYR A 102 8.89 17.60 -7.50
N ARG A 103 8.19 18.16 -8.50
CA ARG A 103 7.62 17.38 -9.60
C ARG A 103 8.67 17.00 -10.63
N PHE A 104 9.43 17.97 -11.15
CA PHE A 104 10.29 17.72 -12.30
C PHE A 104 11.68 17.22 -11.92
N VAL A 105 12.21 17.66 -10.77
CA VAL A 105 13.58 17.30 -10.37
C VAL A 105 13.59 16.09 -9.43
N LEU A 106 12.78 16.11 -8.37
CA LEU A 106 12.67 14.99 -7.42
C LEU A 106 11.71 13.88 -7.89
N LYS A 107 10.94 14.10 -8.96
CA LYS A 107 9.97 13.12 -9.53
C LYS A 107 8.96 12.61 -8.49
N VAL A 108 8.57 13.48 -7.56
CA VAL A 108 7.56 13.17 -6.54
C VAL A 108 6.18 12.98 -7.22
N PRO A 109 5.34 12.04 -6.74
CA PRO A 109 3.97 11.89 -7.21
C PRO A 109 3.17 13.20 -7.08
N ASP A 110 2.36 13.52 -8.10
CA ASP A 110 1.66 14.81 -8.19
C ASP A 110 0.75 15.09 -6.98
N SER A 111 0.08 14.04 -6.47
CA SER A 111 -0.74 14.10 -5.25
C SER A 111 0.07 14.53 -4.01
N SER A 112 1.33 14.10 -3.90
CA SER A 112 2.20 14.46 -2.77
C SER A 112 2.83 15.84 -2.93
N VAL A 113 3.07 16.31 -4.16
CA VAL A 113 3.68 17.63 -4.41
C VAL A 113 2.81 18.75 -3.87
N TRP A 114 1.50 18.70 -4.09
CA TRP A 114 0.58 19.73 -3.60
C TRP A 114 0.51 19.78 -2.06
N ILE A 115 0.52 18.63 -1.41
CA ILE A 115 0.59 18.55 0.05
C ILE A 115 1.86 19.23 0.57
N ILE A 116 3.00 18.97 -0.07
CA ILE A 116 4.29 19.61 0.29
C ILE A 116 4.26 21.11 0.03
N ALA A 117 3.69 21.55 -1.09
CA ALA A 117 3.63 22.96 -1.47
C ALA A 117 2.76 23.77 -0.50
N VAL A 118 1.55 23.28 -0.20
CA VAL A 118 0.66 23.90 0.78
C VAL A 118 1.28 23.91 2.17
N LYS A 119 1.94 22.81 2.58
CA LYS A 119 2.71 22.76 3.83
C LYS A 119 3.73 23.88 3.91
N GLN A 120 4.57 24.04 2.89
CA GLN A 120 5.65 25.03 2.94
C GLN A 120 5.09 26.45 2.96
N ALA A 121 4.02 26.72 2.20
CA ALA A 121 3.34 28.01 2.21
C ALA A 121 2.75 28.35 3.58
N VAL A 122 2.04 27.40 4.19
CA VAL A 122 1.50 27.55 5.55
C VAL A 122 2.62 27.82 6.56
N ASN A 123 3.73 27.09 6.47
CA ASN A 123 4.87 27.25 7.35
C ASN A 123 5.52 28.64 7.21
N GLY A 124 5.79 29.08 5.98
CA GLY A 124 6.36 30.40 5.70
C GLY A 124 5.49 31.54 6.22
N ILE A 125 4.19 31.52 5.87
CA ILE A 125 3.23 32.55 6.30
C ILE A 125 3.12 32.60 7.82
N ALA A 126 2.98 31.46 8.48
CA ALA A 126 2.91 31.39 9.94
C ALA A 126 4.22 31.89 10.59
N ALA A 127 5.38 31.52 10.05
CA ALA A 127 6.67 31.96 10.53
C ALA A 127 6.85 33.48 10.42
N THR A 128 6.44 34.06 9.29
CA THR A 128 6.44 35.51 9.04
C THR A 128 5.53 36.24 10.02
N MET A 129 4.32 35.71 10.25
CA MET A 129 3.37 36.29 11.20
C MET A 129 3.92 36.28 12.63
N LEU A 130 4.49 35.16 13.08
CA LEU A 130 5.12 35.05 14.40
C LEU A 130 6.32 35.99 14.52
N ALA A 131 7.17 36.06 13.50
CA ALA A 131 8.29 36.99 13.47
C ALA A 131 7.84 38.45 13.56
N ARG A 132 6.75 38.81 12.85
CA ARG A 132 6.18 40.15 12.91
C ARG A 132 5.59 40.46 14.29
N LEU A 133 4.94 39.50 14.93
CA LEU A 133 4.39 39.64 16.28
C LEU A 133 5.50 39.82 17.32
N ILE A 134 6.53 38.97 17.29
CA ILE A 134 7.71 39.05 18.18
C ILE A 134 8.41 40.39 18.00
N TYR A 135 8.64 40.82 16.76
CA TYR A 135 9.24 42.13 16.49
C TYR A 135 8.38 43.28 17.04
N SER A 136 7.05 43.17 16.90
CA SER A 136 6.11 44.18 17.41
C SER A 136 6.07 44.25 18.93
N SER A 137 6.07 43.12 19.64
CA SER A 137 6.03 43.09 21.11
C SER A 137 7.34 43.58 21.73
N LEU A 138 8.48 43.24 21.12
CA LEU A 138 9.80 43.74 21.54
C LEU A 138 9.92 45.26 21.37
N GLY A 139 9.35 45.82 20.29
CA GLY A 139 9.34 47.27 20.05
C GLY A 139 8.55 48.06 21.10
N VAL A 140 7.44 47.50 21.61
CA VAL A 140 6.65 48.11 22.70
C VAL A 140 7.42 48.13 24.02
N GLY A 141 8.19 47.08 24.33
CA GLY A 141 9.01 47.00 25.53
C GLY A 141 10.23 47.93 25.54
N LEU A 142 10.71 48.36 24.35
CA LEU A 142 11.89 49.21 24.18
C LEU A 142 11.57 50.71 24.03
N GLN A 143 10.32 51.13 24.29
CA GLN A 143 9.87 52.54 24.29
C GLN A 143 10.22 53.36 23.03
N CYS A 144 10.45 52.70 21.89
CA CYS A 144 10.71 53.34 20.62
C CYS A 144 9.49 53.16 19.70
N TRP A 145 8.94 54.27 19.20
CA TRP A 145 8.08 54.44 18.02
C TRP A 145 6.55 54.59 18.19
N GLN A 146 6.01 55.60 17.48
CA GLN A 146 4.60 55.74 17.11
C GLN A 146 4.28 54.85 15.90
N ARG A 147 3.50 53.77 16.09
CA ARG A 147 2.93 52.99 14.98
C ARG A 147 1.53 53.48 14.63
N SER A 148 1.18 53.35 13.36
CA SER A 148 -0.21 53.49 12.90
C SER A 148 -1.07 52.37 13.52
N MET A 149 -2.16 52.74 14.20
CA MET A 149 -3.14 51.79 14.77
C MET A 149 -3.67 50.82 13.70
N SER A 150 -3.71 51.24 12.44
CA SER A 150 -4.10 50.40 11.30
C SER A 150 -3.20 49.18 11.11
N GLU A 151 -1.88 49.29 11.35
CA GLU A 151 -0.98 48.14 11.25
C GLU A 151 -1.17 47.13 12.39
N VAL A 152 -1.45 47.62 13.59
CA VAL A 152 -1.70 46.76 14.76
C VAL A 152 -3.02 46.01 14.59
N MET A 153 -4.08 46.70 14.17
CA MET A 153 -5.37 46.08 13.87
C MET A 153 -5.28 45.08 12.73
N SER A 154 -4.58 45.42 11.63
CA SER A 154 -4.38 44.49 10.50
C SER A 154 -3.64 43.22 10.94
N ASN A 155 -2.59 43.33 11.75
CA ASN A 155 -1.85 42.16 12.22
C ASN A 155 -2.66 41.32 13.20
N LEU A 156 -3.45 41.94 14.08
CA LEU A 156 -4.33 41.21 15.01
C LEU A 156 -5.46 40.48 14.28
N LEU A 157 -6.07 41.11 13.26
CA LEU A 157 -7.08 40.46 12.42
C LEU A 157 -6.50 39.26 11.69
N VAL A 158 -5.33 39.42 11.06
CA VAL A 158 -4.66 38.32 10.36
C VAL A 158 -4.28 37.20 11.35
N LEU A 159 -3.80 37.54 12.55
CA LEU A 159 -3.53 36.57 13.61
C LEU A 159 -4.80 35.79 14.02
N PHE A 160 -5.90 36.48 14.27
CA PHE A 160 -7.17 35.87 14.68
C PHE A 160 -7.83 35.02 13.59
N VAL A 161 -7.49 35.24 12.32
CA VAL A 161 -7.99 34.41 11.21
C VAL A 161 -7.07 33.23 10.95
N VAL A 162 -5.75 33.47 10.88
CA VAL A 162 -4.78 32.45 10.46
C VAL A 162 -4.48 31.45 11.57
N LEU A 163 -4.28 31.87 12.83
CA LEU A 163 -3.98 30.90 13.89
C LEU A 163 -5.11 29.89 14.10
N PRO A 164 -6.39 30.31 14.27
CA PRO A 164 -7.49 29.36 14.44
C PRO A 164 -7.72 28.49 13.20
N SER A 165 -7.56 29.03 11.98
CA SER A 165 -7.70 28.22 10.76
C SER A 165 -6.61 27.15 10.65
N LEU A 166 -5.37 27.46 11.03
CA LEU A 166 -4.28 26.48 11.09
C LEU A 166 -4.52 25.42 12.18
N LEU A 167 -5.06 25.80 13.33
CA LEU A 167 -5.41 24.86 14.39
C LEU A 167 -6.57 23.93 13.96
N ILE A 168 -7.64 24.49 13.39
CA ILE A 168 -8.77 23.71 12.87
C ILE A 168 -8.29 22.76 11.77
N LEU A 169 -7.50 23.25 10.80
CA LEU A 169 -6.94 22.41 9.75
C LEU A 169 -6.07 21.27 10.34
N GLY A 170 -5.27 21.56 11.37
CA GLY A 170 -4.44 20.55 12.03
C GLY A 170 -5.26 19.48 12.75
N VAL A 171 -6.36 19.85 13.42
CA VAL A 171 -7.26 18.92 14.12
C VAL A 171 -8.12 18.14 13.14
N SER A 172 -8.88 18.83 12.29
CA SER A 172 -9.79 18.21 11.32
C SER A 172 -9.06 17.21 10.44
N SER A 173 -7.82 17.51 10.09
CA SER A 173 -7.11 16.63 9.18
C SER A 173 -6.49 15.42 9.88
N ARG A 174 -6.21 15.48 11.19
CA ARG A 174 -5.92 14.26 11.99
C ARG A 174 -7.13 13.36 12.06
N GLU A 175 -8.32 13.93 12.29
CA GLU A 175 -9.58 13.18 12.30
C GLU A 175 -9.85 12.54 10.93
N ASP A 176 -9.71 13.30 9.84
CA ASP A 176 -9.85 12.78 8.47
C ASP A 176 -8.88 11.63 8.19
N PHE A 177 -7.62 11.75 8.65
CA PHE A 177 -6.62 10.70 8.45
C PHE A 177 -6.97 9.43 9.22
N GLU A 178 -7.37 9.55 10.49
CA GLU A 178 -7.79 8.40 11.29
C GLU A 178 -9.05 7.75 10.72
N HIS A 179 -9.99 8.54 10.18
CA HIS A 179 -11.19 8.02 9.52
C HIS A 179 -10.85 7.25 8.25
N VAL A 180 -10.05 7.85 7.36
CA VAL A 180 -9.64 7.24 6.09
C VAL A 180 -8.80 5.98 6.32
N ASP A 181 -7.89 5.99 7.29
CA ASP A 181 -7.10 4.80 7.67
C ASP A 181 -8.00 3.71 8.26
N GLY A 182 -8.99 4.09 9.09
CA GLY A 182 -10.00 3.17 9.63
C GLY A 182 -10.83 2.50 8.54
N ASP A 183 -11.39 3.29 7.62
CA ASP A 183 -12.21 2.82 6.50
C ASP A 183 -11.41 1.90 5.57
N LEU A 184 -10.15 2.26 5.26
CA LEU A 184 -9.25 1.41 4.48
C LEU A 184 -8.99 0.07 5.15
N ARG A 185 -8.70 0.07 6.46
CA ARG A 185 -8.45 -1.17 7.22
C ARG A 185 -9.69 -2.05 7.25
N GLN A 186 -10.85 -1.47 7.52
CA GLN A 186 -12.11 -2.20 7.56
C GLN A 186 -12.44 -2.78 6.18
N GLY A 187 -12.34 -1.99 5.12
CA GLY A 187 -12.54 -2.44 3.74
C GLY A 187 -11.60 -3.59 3.36
N LEU A 188 -10.32 -3.52 3.75
CA LEU A 188 -9.35 -4.61 3.52
C LEU A 188 -9.73 -5.89 4.27
N ILE A 189 -10.16 -5.80 5.53
CA ILE A 189 -10.61 -6.96 6.33
C ILE A 189 -11.85 -7.58 5.71
N GLU A 190 -12.84 -6.77 5.35
CA GLU A 190 -14.09 -7.22 4.74
C GLU A 190 -13.83 -7.89 3.40
N HIS A 191 -13.04 -7.29 2.52
CA HIS A 191 -12.66 -7.89 1.23
C HIS A 191 -11.86 -9.18 1.39
N ALA A 192 -10.90 -9.23 2.32
CA ALA A 192 -10.14 -10.44 2.58
C ALA A 192 -11.04 -11.57 3.12
N SER A 193 -11.97 -11.25 4.03
CA SER A 193 -12.91 -12.20 4.61
C SER A 193 -13.89 -12.74 3.55
N ASN A 194 -14.46 -11.85 2.74
CA ASN A 194 -15.37 -12.23 1.65
C ASN A 194 -14.68 -13.10 0.60
N THR A 195 -13.46 -12.73 0.20
CA THR A 195 -12.64 -13.51 -0.74
C THR A 195 -12.31 -14.90 -0.16
N LYS A 196 -11.96 -14.96 1.13
CA LYS A 196 -11.69 -16.21 1.83
C LYS A 196 -12.94 -17.10 1.87
N ALA A 197 -14.11 -16.55 2.19
CA ALA A 197 -15.36 -17.30 2.25
C ALA A 197 -15.74 -17.87 0.87
N LEU A 198 -15.61 -17.06 -0.19
CA LEU A 198 -15.87 -17.47 -1.56
C LEU A 198 -14.92 -18.59 -2.00
N PHE A 199 -13.63 -18.46 -1.69
CA PHE A 199 -12.62 -19.49 -1.95
C PHE A 199 -12.89 -20.79 -1.19
N GLN A 200 -13.24 -20.69 0.11
CA GLN A 200 -13.59 -21.85 0.93
C GLN A 200 -14.80 -22.58 0.38
N HIS A 201 -15.83 -21.85 -0.06
CA HIS A 201 -17.01 -22.44 -0.69
C HIS A 201 -16.65 -23.13 -2.01
N TRP A 202 -15.84 -22.48 -2.85
CA TRP A 202 -15.38 -23.02 -4.13
C TRP A 202 -14.61 -24.34 -3.97
N VAL A 203 -13.70 -24.42 -2.99
CA VAL A 203 -12.95 -25.66 -2.69
C VAL A 203 -13.86 -26.73 -2.09
N LYS A 204 -14.73 -26.35 -1.15
CA LYS A 204 -15.62 -27.29 -0.46
C LYS A 204 -16.59 -27.97 -1.42
N ALA A 205 -17.26 -27.23 -2.30
CA ALA A 205 -18.21 -27.79 -3.26
C ALA A 205 -17.57 -28.90 -4.14
N ARG A 206 -16.33 -28.69 -4.57
CA ARG A 206 -15.58 -29.67 -5.37
C ARG A 206 -15.09 -30.85 -4.53
N LYS A 207 -14.63 -30.58 -3.30
CA LYS A 207 -14.24 -31.60 -2.32
C LYS A 207 -15.39 -32.58 -2.07
N ASP A 208 -16.58 -32.06 -1.86
CA ASP A 208 -17.79 -32.84 -1.58
C ASP A 208 -18.18 -33.68 -2.82
N ALA A 209 -18.13 -33.11 -4.03
CA ALA A 209 -18.40 -33.84 -5.27
C ALA A 209 -17.40 -34.98 -5.55
N VAL A 210 -16.11 -34.76 -5.33
CA VAL A 210 -15.08 -35.81 -5.50
C VAL A 210 -15.20 -36.88 -4.42
N LEU A 211 -15.55 -36.51 -3.20
CA LEU A 211 -15.84 -37.45 -2.12
C LEU A 211 -17.05 -38.34 -2.47
N GLU A 212 -18.13 -37.76 -2.99
CA GLU A 212 -19.31 -38.51 -3.43
C GLU A 212 -18.96 -39.56 -4.50
N LEU A 213 -18.11 -39.21 -5.46
CA LEU A 213 -17.62 -40.18 -6.45
C LEU A 213 -16.76 -41.27 -5.80
N ALA A 214 -15.97 -40.94 -4.78
CA ALA A 214 -15.14 -41.93 -4.10
C ALA A 214 -15.98 -42.94 -3.29
N THR A 215 -17.11 -42.53 -2.69
CA THR A 215 -17.98 -43.44 -1.92
C THR A 215 -18.71 -44.43 -2.82
N VAL A 216 -19.10 -44.03 -4.04
CA VAL A 216 -19.77 -44.91 -5.01
C VAL A 216 -18.81 -45.65 -5.95
N ALA A 217 -17.50 -45.42 -5.82
CA ALA A 217 -16.50 -45.99 -6.73
C ALA A 217 -16.52 -47.54 -6.79
N ASN A 218 -16.90 -48.19 -5.69
CA ASN A 218 -16.94 -49.65 -5.56
C ASN A 218 -18.35 -50.26 -5.75
N THR A 219 -19.38 -49.45 -6.02
CA THR A 219 -20.77 -49.92 -6.10
C THR A 219 -21.27 -50.14 -7.53
N MET A 220 -20.48 -49.78 -8.55
CA MET A 220 -20.87 -49.86 -9.95
C MET A 220 -19.73 -50.32 -10.89
N PRO A 221 -20.05 -50.83 -12.08
CA PRO A 221 -19.05 -51.20 -13.08
C PRO A 221 -18.22 -50.00 -13.57
N ALA A 222 -16.97 -50.25 -13.99
CA ALA A 222 -16.03 -49.21 -14.44
C ALA A 222 -16.55 -48.35 -15.60
N ALA A 223 -17.36 -48.91 -16.50
CA ALA A 223 -17.98 -48.17 -17.60
C ALA A 223 -18.97 -47.10 -17.09
N GLN A 224 -19.90 -47.48 -16.20
CA GLN A 224 -20.85 -46.55 -15.58
C GLN A 224 -20.14 -45.51 -14.72
N PHE A 225 -19.04 -45.89 -14.05
CA PHE A 225 -18.24 -44.95 -13.28
C PHE A 225 -17.53 -43.92 -14.18
N ASN A 226 -17.03 -44.32 -15.36
CA ASN A 226 -16.44 -43.41 -16.34
C ASN A 226 -17.46 -42.37 -16.85
N GLU A 227 -18.72 -42.76 -17.07
CA GLU A 227 -19.79 -41.83 -17.46
C GLU A 227 -20.04 -40.76 -16.38
N ARG A 228 -20.04 -41.15 -15.09
CA ARG A 228 -20.17 -40.20 -13.98
C ARG A 228 -18.99 -39.24 -13.87
N LEU A 229 -17.76 -39.75 -14.07
CA LEU A 229 -16.56 -38.92 -14.13
C LEU A 229 -16.66 -37.90 -15.26
N GLU A 230 -17.13 -38.30 -16.43
CA GLU A 230 -17.33 -37.41 -17.57
C GLU A 230 -18.43 -36.37 -17.32
N LEU A 231 -19.55 -36.78 -16.73
CA LEU A 231 -20.64 -35.87 -16.37
C LEU A 231 -20.16 -34.78 -15.41
N LEU A 232 -19.47 -35.15 -14.33
CA LEU A 232 -18.95 -34.17 -13.37
C LEU A 232 -17.93 -33.22 -14.03
N ARG A 233 -17.01 -33.76 -14.85
CA ARG A 233 -16.01 -32.95 -15.55
C ARG A 233 -16.65 -31.96 -16.54
N LYS A 234 -17.73 -32.37 -17.23
CA LYS A 234 -18.48 -31.48 -18.13
C LYS A 234 -19.32 -30.45 -17.39
N ALA A 235 -19.85 -30.81 -16.21
CA ALA A 235 -20.65 -29.91 -15.38
C ALA A 235 -19.80 -28.81 -14.71
N ASP A 236 -18.54 -29.09 -14.39
CA ASP A 236 -17.61 -28.11 -13.81
C ASP A 236 -16.37 -27.92 -14.70
N ALA A 237 -16.38 -26.83 -15.47
CA ALA A 237 -15.29 -26.46 -16.38
C ALA A 237 -13.92 -26.28 -15.70
N ASN A 238 -13.89 -26.17 -14.37
CA ASN A 238 -12.66 -26.07 -13.59
C ASN A 238 -11.97 -27.41 -13.37
N ILE A 239 -12.67 -28.52 -13.60
CA ILE A 239 -12.09 -29.86 -13.53
C ILE A 239 -11.42 -30.15 -14.88
N LEU A 240 -10.10 -30.04 -14.93
CA LEU A 240 -9.33 -30.38 -16.12
C LEU A 240 -9.40 -31.88 -16.38
N ARG A 241 -9.17 -32.69 -15.34
CA ARG A 241 -9.17 -34.17 -15.40
C ARG A 241 -9.69 -34.74 -14.11
N ILE A 242 -10.32 -35.91 -14.19
CA ILE A 242 -10.74 -36.65 -13.00
C ILE A 242 -10.60 -38.15 -13.25
N GLY A 243 -10.21 -38.91 -12.24
CA GLY A 243 -10.06 -40.35 -12.38
C GLY A 243 -10.02 -41.10 -11.06
N ARG A 244 -10.30 -42.39 -11.15
CA ARG A 244 -10.12 -43.36 -10.07
C ARG A 244 -8.84 -44.14 -10.28
N ARG A 245 -8.12 -44.34 -9.19
CA ARG A 245 -6.90 -45.15 -9.13
C ARG A 245 -7.01 -46.19 -8.04
N ASP A 246 -6.29 -47.30 -8.20
CA ASP A 246 -6.16 -48.33 -7.18
C ASP A 246 -5.12 -47.94 -6.11
N LYS A 247 -4.89 -48.86 -5.16
CA LYS A 247 -3.88 -48.73 -4.09
C LYS A 247 -2.45 -48.51 -4.60
N ASP A 248 -2.14 -48.97 -5.81
CA ASP A 248 -0.83 -48.91 -6.47
C ASP A 248 -0.74 -47.74 -7.46
N SER A 249 -1.70 -46.82 -7.43
CA SER A 249 -1.82 -45.65 -8.32
C SER A 249 -1.96 -45.99 -9.83
N VAL A 250 -2.50 -47.18 -10.14
CA VAL A 250 -2.91 -47.57 -11.49
C VAL A 250 -4.28 -46.98 -11.79
N VAL A 251 -4.44 -46.38 -12.97
CA VAL A 251 -5.71 -45.78 -13.39
C VAL A 251 -6.75 -46.85 -13.73
N LEU A 252 -7.84 -46.88 -12.99
CA LEU A 252 -8.98 -47.78 -13.21
C LEU A 252 -10.08 -47.11 -14.06
N ALA A 253 -10.27 -45.81 -13.90
CA ALA A 253 -11.28 -45.01 -14.60
C ALA A 253 -10.77 -43.58 -14.75
N TYR A 254 -11.08 -42.90 -15.86
CA TYR A 254 -10.50 -41.59 -16.16
C TYR A 254 -11.33 -40.80 -17.17
N SER A 255 -11.43 -39.49 -16.96
CA SER A 255 -12.04 -38.54 -17.88
C SER A 255 -11.11 -37.33 -18.10
N PRO A 256 -10.75 -36.99 -19.35
CA PRO A 256 -11.15 -37.67 -20.60
C PRO A 256 -10.49 -39.04 -20.77
N LEU A 257 -11.22 -40.02 -21.32
CA LEU A 257 -10.74 -41.40 -21.47
C LEU A 257 -9.48 -41.51 -22.34
N ILE A 258 -9.42 -40.67 -23.38
CA ILE A 258 -8.32 -40.55 -24.32
C ILE A 258 -7.58 -39.24 -24.01
N ASP A 259 -6.24 -39.29 -23.97
CA ASP A 259 -5.40 -38.10 -23.83
C ASP A 259 -5.25 -37.33 -25.15
N GLU A 260 -4.60 -36.17 -25.11
CA GLU A 260 -4.40 -35.32 -26.30
C GLU A 260 -3.52 -35.99 -27.36
N SER A 261 -2.75 -37.02 -26.99
CA SER A 261 -1.92 -37.83 -27.90
C SER A 261 -2.66 -39.04 -28.48
N GLY A 262 -3.95 -39.19 -28.20
CA GLY A 262 -4.78 -40.29 -28.70
C GLY A 262 -4.68 -41.60 -27.91
N ASN A 263 -3.97 -41.63 -26.77
CA ASN A 263 -3.79 -42.84 -25.97
C ASN A 263 -4.83 -42.96 -24.85
N ARG A 264 -5.24 -44.18 -24.53
CA ARG A 264 -6.12 -44.45 -23.38
C ARG A 264 -5.39 -44.20 -22.06
N ASN A 265 -6.06 -43.51 -21.14
CA ASN A 265 -5.51 -43.22 -19.81
C ASN A 265 -5.63 -44.39 -18.81
N VAL A 266 -6.58 -45.30 -19.03
CA VAL A 266 -6.80 -46.48 -18.20
C VAL A 266 -5.61 -47.45 -18.30
N GLY A 267 -5.19 -48.01 -17.17
CA GLY A 267 -4.05 -48.94 -17.06
C GLY A 267 -2.69 -48.27 -16.89
N LYS A 268 -2.58 -46.95 -17.08
CA LYS A 268 -1.34 -46.21 -16.81
C LYS A 268 -1.05 -46.19 -15.30
N LYS A 269 0.20 -46.41 -14.91
CA LYS A 269 0.69 -46.18 -13.54
C LYS A 269 1.39 -44.83 -13.47
N PHE A 270 0.93 -43.97 -12.57
CA PHE A 270 1.59 -42.69 -12.33
C PHE A 270 2.56 -42.81 -11.14
N PRO A 271 3.69 -42.09 -11.15
CA PRO A 271 4.59 -42.03 -10.02
C PRO A 271 3.85 -41.57 -8.75
N GLU A 272 4.05 -42.29 -7.66
CA GLU A 272 3.45 -41.95 -6.37
C GLU A 272 4.00 -40.59 -5.89
N ARG A 273 3.09 -39.74 -5.43
CA ARG A 273 3.42 -38.39 -4.94
C ARG A 273 3.36 -38.39 -3.40
N PRO A 274 4.14 -37.55 -2.71
CA PRO A 274 4.22 -37.54 -1.25
C PRO A 274 2.84 -37.44 -0.55
N TYR A 275 1.92 -36.66 -1.13
CA TYR A 275 0.58 -36.46 -0.59
C TYR A 275 -0.31 -37.72 -0.61
N ILE A 276 0.03 -38.77 -1.38
CA ILE A 276 -0.73 -40.03 -1.40
C ILE A 276 -0.55 -40.79 -0.08
N ALA A 277 0.63 -40.73 0.53
CA ALA A 277 0.87 -41.32 1.84
C ALA A 277 -0.01 -40.64 2.91
N SER A 278 -0.11 -39.31 2.87
CA SER A 278 -0.98 -38.54 3.78
C SER A 278 -2.47 -38.85 3.57
N LEU A 279 -2.92 -39.04 2.33
CA LEU A 279 -4.28 -39.47 2.03
C LEU A 279 -4.60 -40.85 2.61
N ARG A 280 -3.68 -41.81 2.46
CA ARG A 280 -3.83 -43.18 2.98
C ARG A 280 -3.90 -43.19 4.51
N GLN A 281 -3.07 -42.37 5.16
CA GLN A 281 -3.04 -42.26 6.62
C GLN A 281 -4.27 -41.55 7.19
N SER A 282 -4.70 -40.45 6.57
CA SER A 282 -5.82 -39.66 7.09
C SER A 282 -7.16 -40.35 6.85
N GLY A 283 -7.30 -41.08 5.74
CA GLY A 283 -8.59 -41.62 5.31
C GLY A 283 -9.63 -40.54 5.01
N GLN A 284 -9.21 -39.28 4.86
CA GLN A 284 -10.08 -38.12 4.63
C GLN A 284 -9.76 -37.43 3.31
N PRO A 285 -10.75 -36.86 2.62
CA PRO A 285 -10.51 -36.09 1.41
C PRO A 285 -9.64 -34.86 1.69
N MET A 286 -8.71 -34.56 0.78
CA MET A 286 -7.73 -33.48 0.93
C MET A 286 -7.44 -32.76 -0.39
N LEU A 287 -7.07 -31.49 -0.28
CA LEU A 287 -6.48 -30.73 -1.37
C LEU A 287 -4.96 -30.84 -1.24
N ALA A 288 -4.30 -31.42 -2.24
CA ALA A 288 -2.85 -31.47 -2.30
C ALA A 288 -2.27 -30.10 -2.67
N GLU A 289 -0.98 -29.92 -2.39
CA GLU A 289 -0.23 -28.74 -2.81
C GLU A 289 -0.36 -28.48 -4.31
N VAL A 290 -0.27 -27.20 -4.67
CA VAL A 290 -0.22 -26.81 -6.08
C VAL A 290 1.06 -27.36 -6.68
N VAL A 291 0.92 -28.04 -7.80
CA VAL A 291 2.05 -28.64 -8.52
C VAL A 291 2.03 -28.19 -9.96
N MET A 292 3.20 -28.17 -10.59
CA MET A 292 3.25 -28.05 -12.05
C MET A 292 2.66 -29.32 -12.66
N GLY A 293 1.61 -29.13 -13.46
CA GLY A 293 1.03 -30.15 -14.32
C GLY A 293 2.11 -30.78 -15.19
N ARG A 294 2.10 -32.11 -15.28
CA ARG A 294 3.05 -32.88 -16.11
C ARG A 294 2.41 -33.43 -17.39
N ILE A 295 1.11 -33.18 -17.57
CA ILE A 295 0.31 -33.70 -18.67
C ILE A 295 0.01 -32.50 -19.57
N ASP A 296 0.50 -32.56 -20.81
CA ASP A 296 0.48 -31.55 -21.87
C ASP A 296 1.35 -30.32 -21.60
N LYS A 297 0.78 -29.24 -21.04
CA LYS A 297 1.47 -27.98 -20.77
C LYS A 297 1.84 -27.86 -19.28
N PRO A 298 3.07 -27.43 -18.96
CA PRO A 298 3.44 -27.11 -17.58
C PRO A 298 2.67 -25.88 -17.10
N GLU A 299 1.57 -26.10 -16.40
CA GLU A 299 0.78 -25.05 -15.72
C GLU A 299 0.55 -25.42 -14.24
N PRO A 300 0.47 -24.44 -13.33
CA PRO A 300 0.14 -24.72 -11.93
C PRO A 300 -1.29 -25.26 -11.81
N VAL A 301 -1.43 -26.43 -11.19
CA VAL A 301 -2.72 -27.08 -10.94
C VAL A 301 -2.85 -27.48 -9.49
N ALA A 302 -4.08 -27.44 -8.98
CA ALA A 302 -4.41 -28.01 -7.68
C ALA A 302 -4.98 -29.43 -7.86
N ILE A 303 -4.63 -30.34 -6.96
CA ILE A 303 -5.10 -31.73 -7.03
C ILE A 303 -5.96 -32.02 -5.81
N LEU A 304 -7.23 -32.31 -6.04
CA LEU A 304 -8.16 -32.73 -5.02
C LEU A 304 -8.23 -34.25 -4.99
N LEU A 305 -8.19 -34.83 -3.79
CA LEU A 305 -8.12 -36.27 -3.57
C LEU A 305 -9.22 -36.70 -2.59
N ALA A 306 -9.87 -37.82 -2.89
CA ALA A 306 -10.76 -38.50 -1.95
C ALA A 306 -10.41 -39.99 -1.89
N PRO A 307 -10.29 -40.58 -0.69
CA PRO A 307 -9.94 -41.99 -0.56
C PRO A 307 -11.15 -42.86 -0.92
N VAL A 308 -10.89 -43.95 -1.65
CA VAL A 308 -11.86 -45.01 -1.87
C VAL A 308 -11.62 -46.07 -0.81
N LEU A 309 -12.63 -46.35 0.01
CA LEU A 309 -12.54 -47.32 1.09
C LEU A 309 -13.36 -48.57 0.75
N LYS A 310 -12.80 -49.74 1.03
CA LYS A 310 -13.49 -51.04 0.93
C LYS A 310 -13.42 -51.69 2.31
N GLN A 311 -14.58 -51.91 2.94
CA GLN A 311 -14.67 -52.44 4.31
C GLN A 311 -13.79 -51.65 5.31
N GLY A 312 -13.72 -50.33 5.17
CA GLY A 312 -12.91 -49.45 6.02
C GLY A 312 -11.41 -49.43 5.70
N GLN A 313 -10.93 -50.23 4.74
CA GLN A 313 -9.54 -50.23 4.30
C GLN A 313 -9.35 -49.41 3.02
N PHE A 314 -8.18 -48.79 2.86
CA PHE A 314 -7.82 -48.03 1.67
C PHE A 314 -7.71 -48.94 0.43
N ASP A 315 -8.56 -48.71 -0.56
CA ASP A 315 -8.66 -49.49 -1.81
C ASP A 315 -8.24 -48.66 -3.04
N GLY A 316 -7.75 -47.44 -2.81
CA GLY A 316 -7.36 -46.49 -3.84
C GLY A 316 -7.96 -45.12 -3.58
N TYR A 317 -8.09 -44.31 -4.63
CA TYR A 317 -8.53 -42.93 -4.50
C TYR A 317 -9.13 -42.39 -5.80
N VAL A 318 -10.00 -41.39 -5.67
CA VAL A 318 -10.42 -40.53 -6.77
C VAL A 318 -9.60 -39.25 -6.70
N ASN A 319 -9.07 -38.80 -7.84
CA ASN A 319 -8.33 -37.56 -7.95
C ASN A 319 -8.97 -36.65 -9.01
N ALA A 320 -9.15 -35.38 -8.69
CA ALA A 320 -9.52 -34.34 -9.63
C ALA A 320 -8.38 -33.32 -9.77
N VAL A 321 -8.01 -33.00 -11.00
CA VAL A 321 -7.05 -31.96 -11.35
C VAL A 321 -7.84 -30.70 -11.67
N LEU A 322 -7.62 -29.66 -10.87
CA LEU A 322 -8.35 -28.40 -10.96
C LEU A 322 -7.49 -27.33 -11.64
N LYS A 323 -8.12 -26.61 -12.57
CA LYS A 323 -7.59 -25.36 -13.12
C LYS A 323 -7.69 -24.27 -12.07
N LEU A 324 -6.75 -23.32 -12.14
CA LEU A 324 -6.73 -22.16 -11.25
C LEU A 324 -7.32 -20.90 -11.90
N ASP A 325 -7.74 -20.98 -13.16
CA ASP A 325 -8.26 -19.84 -13.94
C ASP A 325 -9.46 -19.16 -13.26
N ALA A 326 -10.46 -19.93 -12.81
CA ALA A 326 -11.61 -19.34 -12.12
C ALA A 326 -11.23 -18.67 -10.80
N ILE A 327 -10.25 -19.21 -10.06
CA ILE A 327 -9.74 -18.55 -8.85
C ILE A 327 -9.01 -17.26 -9.25
N GLN A 328 -8.22 -17.29 -10.32
CA GLN A 328 -7.55 -16.10 -10.83
C GLN A 328 -8.55 -15.02 -11.22
N ASP A 329 -9.63 -15.37 -11.92
CA ASP A 329 -10.66 -14.42 -12.32
C ASP A 329 -11.45 -13.92 -11.12
N MET A 330 -11.79 -14.79 -10.17
CA MET A 330 -12.43 -14.42 -8.92
C MET A 330 -11.60 -13.41 -8.13
N LEU A 331 -10.28 -13.62 -8.03
CA LEU A 331 -9.35 -12.69 -7.38
C LEU A 331 -9.19 -11.38 -8.16
N LYS A 332 -9.18 -11.42 -9.50
CA LYS A 332 -9.14 -10.21 -10.33
C LYS A 332 -10.39 -9.34 -10.17
N HIS A 333 -11.58 -9.95 -10.13
CA HIS A 333 -12.84 -9.19 -10.00
C HIS A 333 -13.12 -8.76 -8.56
N GLY A 334 -12.63 -9.51 -7.56
CA GLY A 334 -12.74 -9.15 -6.15
C GLY A 334 -11.87 -7.95 -5.76
N VAL A 335 -10.86 -7.63 -6.56
CA VAL A 335 -9.96 -6.49 -6.36
C VAL A 335 -10.34 -5.38 -7.35
N GLN A 336 -11.36 -4.58 -7.01
CA GLN A 336 -11.83 -3.49 -7.88
C GLN A 336 -11.01 -2.20 -7.75
N ASP A 337 -10.19 -2.08 -6.71
CA ASP A 337 -9.34 -0.90 -6.52
C ASP A 337 -8.09 -0.97 -7.42
N ARG A 338 -7.80 0.12 -8.13
CA ARG A 338 -6.69 0.24 -9.11
C ARG A 338 -5.32 -0.02 -8.46
N TYR A 339 -5.20 0.16 -7.14
CA TYR A 339 -3.95 -0.01 -6.41
C TYR A 339 -3.84 -1.31 -5.63
N ALA A 340 -4.92 -2.09 -5.55
CA ALA A 340 -4.92 -3.30 -4.76
C ALA A 340 -4.31 -4.48 -5.54
N LEU A 341 -3.47 -5.24 -4.85
CA LEU A 341 -2.74 -6.38 -5.38
C LEU A 341 -3.07 -7.62 -4.56
N PHE A 342 -3.20 -8.77 -5.22
CA PHE A 342 -3.41 -10.05 -4.59
C PHE A 342 -2.23 -10.99 -4.85
N THR A 343 -1.95 -11.85 -3.88
CA THR A 343 -1.05 -12.99 -4.05
C THR A 343 -1.60 -14.16 -3.25
N LEU A 344 -1.89 -15.25 -3.94
CA LEU A 344 -2.27 -16.52 -3.34
C LEU A 344 -1.00 -17.33 -3.08
N LEU A 345 -0.85 -17.82 -1.86
CA LEU A 345 0.30 -18.61 -1.44
C LEU A 345 -0.10 -20.06 -1.14
N ASP A 346 0.82 -20.99 -1.35
CA ASP A 346 0.70 -22.35 -0.83
C ASP A 346 1.08 -22.40 0.67
N GLN A 347 0.94 -23.58 1.28
CA GLN A 347 1.29 -23.81 2.69
C GLN A 347 2.78 -23.62 3.01
N ASN A 348 3.65 -23.61 2.01
CA ASN A 348 5.09 -23.41 2.12
C ASN A 348 5.51 -21.95 1.84
N GLY A 349 4.54 -21.05 1.58
CA GLY A 349 4.80 -19.64 1.26
C GLY A 349 5.23 -19.39 -0.19
N ASN A 350 5.05 -20.35 -1.09
CA ASN A 350 5.30 -20.16 -2.53
C ASN A 350 4.10 -19.53 -3.21
N VAL A 351 4.37 -18.71 -4.22
CA VAL A 351 3.37 -18.01 -5.02
C VAL A 351 2.62 -19.00 -5.93
N VAL A 352 1.32 -19.12 -5.72
CA VAL A 352 0.39 -19.89 -6.57
C VAL A 352 -0.13 -19.00 -7.70
N LEU A 353 -0.67 -17.82 -7.35
CA LEU A 353 -1.20 -16.82 -8.28
C LEU A 353 -0.87 -15.43 -7.76
N SER A 354 -0.61 -14.46 -8.64
CA SER A 354 -0.38 -13.07 -8.24
C SER A 354 -0.67 -12.12 -9.40
N ASN A 355 -1.18 -10.92 -9.10
CA ASN A 355 -1.16 -9.77 -10.02
C ASN A 355 -0.04 -8.77 -9.66
N ARG A 356 0.76 -9.06 -8.62
CA ARG A 356 1.86 -8.19 -8.18
C ARG A 356 3.06 -8.32 -9.12
N PRO A 357 3.57 -7.22 -9.69
CA PRO A 357 4.79 -7.25 -10.49
C PRO A 357 5.99 -7.81 -9.70
N GLY A 358 6.83 -8.59 -10.39
CA GLY A 358 8.05 -9.17 -9.79
C GLY A 358 7.85 -10.47 -9.00
N GLN A 359 6.61 -10.98 -8.90
CA GLN A 359 6.38 -12.31 -8.36
C GLN A 359 6.56 -13.40 -9.42
N THR A 360 7.17 -14.51 -9.04
CA THR A 360 7.33 -15.68 -9.90
C THR A 360 6.52 -16.84 -9.33
N MET A 361 5.66 -17.46 -10.15
CA MET A 361 4.89 -18.64 -9.74
C MET A 361 5.82 -19.78 -9.27
N MET A 362 5.36 -20.55 -8.29
CA MET A 362 6.07 -21.68 -7.67
C MET A 362 7.40 -21.30 -6.99
N LYS A 363 7.61 -20.02 -6.68
CA LYS A 363 8.75 -19.52 -5.91
C LYS A 363 8.26 -18.85 -4.63
N PRO A 364 9.11 -18.76 -3.58
CA PRO A 364 8.77 -18.02 -2.36
C PRO A 364 8.36 -16.58 -2.66
N LEU A 365 7.39 -16.06 -1.89
CA LEU A 365 6.95 -14.66 -1.99
C LEU A 365 8.15 -13.70 -1.89
N GLN A 366 8.34 -12.87 -2.91
CA GLN A 366 9.37 -11.83 -2.88
C GLN A 366 8.80 -10.54 -2.27
N ARG A 367 9.43 -10.04 -1.22
CA ARG A 367 9.14 -8.72 -0.65
C ARG A 367 10.29 -7.76 -0.98
N GLU A 368 10.02 -6.46 -0.89
CA GLU A 368 11.08 -5.45 -1.04
C GLU A 368 12.16 -5.68 0.03
N LYS A 369 13.43 -5.48 -0.35
CA LYS A 369 14.58 -5.94 0.45
C LYS A 369 14.82 -5.14 1.74
N ARG A 370 14.21 -3.97 1.88
CA ARG A 370 14.37 -3.09 3.04
C ARG A 370 13.01 -2.61 3.51
N GLY A 371 12.73 -2.78 4.79
CA GLY A 371 11.46 -2.42 5.40
C GLY A 371 11.13 -3.28 6.60
N ALA A 372 10.23 -2.77 7.43
CA ALA A 372 9.68 -3.45 8.59
C ALA A 372 8.22 -3.81 8.35
N LEU A 373 7.84 -5.02 8.79
CA LEU A 373 6.46 -5.47 8.79
C LEU A 373 5.88 -5.32 10.19
N THR A 374 4.93 -4.42 10.37
CA THR A 374 4.28 -4.15 11.66
C THR A 374 2.86 -4.73 11.68
N PRO A 375 2.47 -5.47 12.73
CA PRO A 375 1.10 -5.94 12.86
C PRO A 375 0.15 -4.79 13.20
N LEU A 376 -1.00 -4.72 12.51
CA LEU A 376 -2.05 -3.74 12.78
C LEU A 376 -3.29 -4.35 13.45
N GLY A 377 -3.32 -5.67 13.64
CA GLY A 377 -4.48 -6.40 14.18
C GLY A 377 -5.44 -6.90 13.08
N GLY A 378 -6.37 -7.80 13.42
CA GLY A 378 -7.35 -8.33 12.46
C GLY A 378 -6.76 -9.15 11.30
N GLY A 379 -5.52 -9.62 11.43
CA GLY A 379 -4.77 -10.25 10.34
C GLY A 379 -4.13 -9.27 9.35
N LEU A 380 -4.24 -7.96 9.58
CA LEU A 380 -3.57 -6.93 8.80
C LEU A 380 -2.12 -6.75 9.24
N MET A 381 -1.26 -6.60 8.24
CA MET A 381 0.16 -6.27 8.41
C MET A 381 0.47 -5.06 7.55
N GLN A 382 1.17 -4.08 8.11
CA GLN A 382 1.67 -2.91 7.38
C GLN A 382 3.13 -3.14 7.01
N TRP A 383 3.47 -2.87 5.75
CA TRP A 383 4.86 -2.83 5.31
C TRP A 383 5.31 -1.38 5.23
N LEU A 384 6.33 -1.02 5.99
CA LEU A 384 6.98 0.28 5.96
C LEU A 384 8.35 0.12 5.30
N PRO A 385 8.56 0.60 4.06
CA PRO A 385 9.88 0.62 3.45
C PRO A 385 10.83 1.53 4.24
N GLU A 386 12.11 1.15 4.35
CA GLU A 386 13.16 1.97 4.98
C GLU A 386 13.65 3.13 4.11
#